data_AF-M9SH66-F1
#
_entry.id   AF-M9SH66-F1
#
_cell.length_a   1.000
_cell.length_b   1.000
_cell.length_c   1.000
_cell.angle_alpha   90.00
_cell.angle_beta   90.00
_cell.angle_gamma   90.00
#
_symmetry.space_group_name_H-M   'P 1'
#
loop_
_entity.id
_entity.type
_entity.pdbx_description
1 polymer ?
#
loop_
_entity_poly.entity_id
_entity_poly.type
_entity_poly.pdbx_seq_one_letter_code
_entity_poly.pdbx_strand_id
1 'polypeptide(L)'
;MMRGIGIHSNGDVPELTGLSEEEKKALAAASGGSSVKATEGQETVSRYKFDQMKKDLDEKLRKSEDKNKKTSDELKKVREERDAALRRAEKAEKESETKDERISGLEKTVGEMDGRIKGFEKREKSRESVTPAKETPREASLANDLRTAQDRISELETELDYMDYIIGEMADIMSDPPEKEPSQEHAATSSEAPEPVGKIVRSGPSELTSDLFVLPRYKVTLARSGSYISFEPDVDGHGICVDGTISLPALEGLIGYRGREEYSVFRDGRRLVAHLI
;
A
#
# COMPACT_ATOMS: atom_id res chain seq x y z
N MET A 1 -6.70 58.28 13.06
CA MET A 1 -7.23 59.45 13.79
C MET A 1 -7.61 60.51 12.77
N MET A 2 -8.90 60.61 12.42
CA MET A 2 -9.43 61.59 11.46
C MET A 2 -9.79 62.88 12.19
N ARG A 3 -9.29 64.03 11.72
CA ARG A 3 -9.74 65.36 12.18
C ARG A 3 -10.97 65.76 11.38
N GLY A 4 -12.14 65.73 12.03
CA GLY A 4 -13.35 66.33 11.49
C GLY A 4 -13.32 67.84 11.69
N ILE A 5 -13.43 68.61 10.61
CA ILE A 5 -13.67 70.05 10.66
C ILE A 5 -15.19 70.22 10.65
N GLY A 6 -15.76 70.48 11.83
CA GLY A 6 -17.16 70.84 12.00
C GLY A 6 -17.35 72.34 11.73
N ILE A 7 -18.10 72.67 10.68
CA ILE A 7 -18.57 74.03 10.43
C ILE A 7 -19.93 74.14 11.13
N HIS A 8 -19.96 74.83 12.28
CA HIS A 8 -21.20 75.22 12.93
C HIS A 8 -21.59 76.62 12.48
N SER A 9 -22.66 76.69 11.70
CA SER A 9 -23.46 77.89 11.47
C SER A 9 -24.34 78.15 12.70
N ASN A 10 -24.09 79.22 13.43
CA ASN A 10 -25.09 79.96 14.19
C ASN A 10 -24.59 81.38 14.37
N GLY A 11 -25.43 82.35 13.99
CA GLY A 11 -25.17 83.75 14.21
C GLY A 11 -25.37 84.08 15.68
N ASP A 12 -24.27 84.41 16.35
CA ASP A 12 -24.23 85.21 17.56
C ASP A 12 -22.97 86.07 17.46
N VAL A 13 -23.16 87.39 17.53
CA VAL A 13 -22.06 88.37 17.54
C VAL A 13 -21.37 88.27 18.89
N PRO A 14 -20.07 87.93 18.98
CA PRO A 14 -19.40 87.86 20.26
C PRO A 14 -19.17 89.27 20.80
N GLU A 15 -19.71 89.55 22.00
CA GLU A 15 -19.38 90.75 22.76
C GLU A 15 -17.86 90.81 23.02
N LEU A 16 -17.20 91.82 22.45
CA LEU A 16 -15.76 92.07 22.60
C LEU A 16 -15.46 92.79 23.93
N THR A 17 -15.56 92.08 25.04
CA THR A 17 -15.04 92.57 26.33
C THR A 17 -13.61 92.06 26.52
N GLY A 18 -12.63 92.83 26.03
CA GLY A 18 -11.21 92.51 26.23
C GLY A 18 -10.19 93.32 25.42
N LEU A 19 -10.62 94.21 24.52
CA LEU A 19 -9.72 95.01 23.69
C LEU A 19 -9.36 96.34 24.35
N SER A 20 -8.08 96.71 24.34
CA SER A 20 -7.62 98.05 24.75
C SER A 20 -8.16 99.12 23.78
N GLU A 21 -8.22 100.38 24.20
CA GLU A 21 -8.70 101.48 23.33
C GLU A 21 -7.87 101.61 22.03
N GLU A 22 -6.61 101.19 22.05
CA GLU A 22 -5.74 101.15 20.88
C GLU A 22 -6.08 99.98 19.94
N GLU A 23 -6.46 98.83 20.50
CA GLU A 23 -6.90 97.67 19.73
C GLU A 23 -8.29 97.89 19.13
N LYS A 24 -9.20 98.59 19.82
CA LYS A 24 -10.49 99.03 19.24
C LYS A 24 -10.30 100.02 18.10
N LYS A 25 -9.33 100.94 18.22
CA LYS A 25 -8.99 101.89 17.16
C LYS A 25 -8.33 101.21 15.96
N ALA A 26 -7.49 100.20 16.20
CA ALA A 26 -6.93 99.35 15.16
C ALA A 26 -8.01 98.48 14.49
N LEU A 27 -8.99 97.97 15.27
CA LEU A 27 -10.12 97.23 14.73
C LEU A 27 -11.05 98.12 13.91
N ALA A 28 -11.32 99.36 14.33
CA ALA A 28 -12.11 100.33 13.57
C ALA A 28 -11.39 100.81 12.28
N ALA A 29 -10.06 100.88 12.31
CA ALA A 29 -9.23 101.12 11.13
C ALA A 29 -9.20 99.90 10.18
N ALA A 30 -9.17 98.69 10.73
CA ALA A 30 -9.20 97.43 9.97
C ALA A 30 -10.60 97.05 9.46
N SER A 31 -11.66 97.47 10.17
CA SER A 31 -13.07 97.24 9.82
C SER A 31 -13.66 98.33 8.94
N GLY A 32 -12.84 99.24 8.42
CA GLY A 32 -13.24 100.17 7.39
C GLY A 32 -14.26 101.20 7.84
N GLY A 33 -13.84 102.16 8.66
CA GLY A 33 -14.36 103.55 8.58
C GLY A 33 -13.95 104.24 7.26
N SER A 34 -14.03 103.52 6.14
CA SER A 34 -13.69 103.99 4.81
C SER A 34 -14.98 104.33 4.10
N SER A 35 -15.21 105.62 3.92
CA SER A 35 -16.05 106.12 2.84
C SER A 35 -15.67 105.36 1.57
N VAL A 36 -16.58 104.57 1.03
CA VAL A 36 -16.40 103.86 -0.23
C VAL A 36 -16.21 104.91 -1.33
N LYS A 37 -14.97 105.35 -1.54
CA LYS A 37 -14.54 105.86 -2.83
C LYS A 37 -14.50 104.64 -3.73
N ALA A 38 -15.56 104.48 -4.53
CA ALA A 38 -15.64 103.49 -5.58
C ALA A 38 -14.34 103.55 -6.38
N THR A 39 -13.54 102.49 -6.30
CA THR A 39 -12.47 102.26 -7.25
C THR A 39 -13.11 102.14 -8.63
N GLU A 40 -12.83 103.12 -9.49
CA GLU A 40 -13.18 103.11 -10.91
C GLU A 40 -12.70 101.78 -11.52
N GLY A 41 -13.66 100.95 -11.92
CA GLY A 41 -13.41 99.60 -12.44
C GLY A 41 -14.25 98.50 -11.80
N GLN A 42 -14.93 98.76 -10.67
CA GLN A 42 -15.94 97.81 -10.17
C GLN A 42 -17.23 97.98 -10.96
N GLU A 43 -17.42 97.14 -11.99
CA GLU A 43 -18.72 96.98 -12.65
C GLU A 43 -19.76 96.50 -11.64
N THR A 44 -20.60 97.42 -11.17
CA THR A 44 -21.69 97.08 -10.26
C THR A 44 -22.80 96.41 -11.05
N VAL A 45 -22.98 95.11 -10.84
CA VAL A 45 -24.06 94.35 -11.45
C VAL A 45 -25.37 94.64 -10.71
N SER A 46 -26.49 94.78 -11.42
CA SER A 46 -27.80 94.98 -10.77
C SER A 46 -28.12 93.83 -9.82
N ARG A 47 -28.78 94.12 -8.69
CA ARG A 47 -29.12 93.12 -7.65
C ARG A 47 -29.86 91.90 -8.22
N TYR A 48 -30.74 92.13 -9.19
CA TYR A 48 -31.43 91.09 -9.94
C TYR A 48 -30.46 90.14 -10.68
N LYS A 49 -29.50 90.69 -11.42
CA LYS A 49 -28.49 89.90 -12.13
C LYS A 49 -27.56 89.16 -11.16
N PHE A 50 -27.23 89.76 -10.02
CA PHE A 50 -26.47 89.11 -8.96
C PHE A 50 -27.22 87.89 -8.39
N ASP A 51 -28.50 88.04 -8.05
CA ASP A 51 -29.33 86.95 -7.54
C ASP A 51 -29.48 85.82 -8.58
N GLN A 52 -29.53 86.16 -9.86
CA GLN A 52 -29.58 85.19 -10.95
C GLN A 52 -28.26 84.42 -11.11
N MET A 53 -27.11 85.13 -11.11
CA MET A 53 -25.79 84.48 -11.12
C MET A 53 -25.56 83.60 -9.89
N LYS A 54 -26.03 84.01 -8.71
CA LYS A 54 -25.95 83.21 -7.48
C LYS A 54 -26.74 81.92 -7.62
N LYS A 55 -27.98 81.98 -8.11
CA LYS A 55 -28.80 80.78 -8.38
C LYS A 55 -28.12 79.84 -9.38
N ASP A 56 -27.57 80.37 -10.47
CA ASP A 56 -26.88 79.57 -11.47
C ASP A 56 -25.61 78.89 -10.91
N LEU A 57 -24.86 79.59 -10.06
CA LEU A 57 -23.69 79.03 -9.36
C LEU A 57 -24.09 77.96 -8.35
N ASP A 58 -25.11 78.20 -7.55
CA ASP A 58 -25.63 77.22 -6.59
C ASP A 58 -26.13 75.95 -7.31
N GLU A 59 -26.79 76.10 -8.46
CA GLU A 59 -27.23 74.95 -9.26
C GLU A 59 -26.04 74.18 -9.88
N LYS A 60 -25.01 74.88 -10.36
CA LYS A 60 -23.78 74.25 -10.85
C LYS A 60 -23.03 73.53 -9.74
N LEU A 61 -22.93 74.14 -8.55
CA LEU A 61 -22.30 73.55 -7.38
C LEU A 61 -23.02 72.26 -6.98
N ARG A 62 -24.34 72.30 -6.85
CA ARG A 62 -25.18 71.13 -6.55
C ARG A 62 -25.00 70.02 -7.58
N LYS A 63 -25.01 70.34 -8.88
CA LYS A 63 -24.75 69.36 -9.95
C LYS A 63 -23.34 68.76 -9.87
N SER A 64 -22.35 69.55 -9.46
CA SER A 64 -20.98 69.09 -9.27
C SER A 64 -20.84 68.17 -8.05
N GLU A 65 -21.50 68.50 -6.95
CA GLU A 65 -21.54 67.68 -5.73
C GLU A 65 -22.23 66.34 -5.98
N ASP A 66 -23.36 66.33 -6.68
CA ASP A 66 -24.07 65.11 -7.08
C ASP A 66 -23.18 64.22 -7.97
N LYS A 67 -22.42 64.81 -8.89
CA LYS A 67 -21.45 64.07 -9.72
C LYS A 67 -20.31 63.51 -8.88
N ASN A 68 -19.73 64.30 -7.98
CA ASN A 68 -18.65 63.86 -7.09
C ASN A 68 -19.11 62.73 -6.15
N LYS A 69 -20.35 62.78 -5.68
CA LYS A 69 -20.92 61.70 -4.87
C LYS A 69 -21.06 60.41 -5.69
N LYS A 70 -21.61 60.50 -6.89
CA LYS A 70 -21.74 59.33 -7.80
C LYS A 70 -20.38 58.72 -8.12
N THR A 71 -19.38 59.53 -8.48
CA THR A 71 -18.03 59.01 -8.77
C THR A 71 -17.37 58.42 -7.53
N SER A 72 -17.60 58.99 -6.34
CA SER A 72 -17.13 58.42 -5.08
C SER A 72 -17.74 57.04 -4.79
N ASP A 73 -19.06 56.89 -4.99
CA ASP A 73 -19.77 55.62 -4.82
C ASP A 73 -19.30 54.58 -5.84
N GLU A 74 -19.10 54.97 -7.10
CA GLU A 74 -18.53 54.11 -8.15
C GLU A 74 -17.11 53.66 -7.82
N LEU A 75 -16.24 54.56 -7.33
CA LEU A 75 -14.88 54.21 -6.90
C LEU A 75 -14.87 53.22 -5.75
N LYS A 76 -15.82 53.35 -4.81
CA LYS A 76 -15.96 52.40 -3.71
C LYS A 76 -16.35 51.02 -4.24
N LYS A 77 -17.33 50.96 -5.14
CA LYS A 77 -17.78 49.70 -5.77
C LYS A 77 -16.64 49.03 -6.55
N VAL A 78 -15.90 49.79 -7.35
CA VAL A 78 -14.73 49.26 -8.11
C VAL A 78 -13.65 48.71 -7.17
N ARG A 79 -13.40 49.36 -6.03
CA ARG A 79 -12.45 48.85 -5.03
C ARG A 79 -12.91 47.53 -4.41
N GLU A 80 -14.19 47.44 -4.05
CA GLU A 80 -14.78 46.20 -3.51
C GLU A 80 -14.73 45.06 -4.53
N GLU A 81 -15.03 45.33 -5.80
CA GLU A 81 -14.93 44.35 -6.89
C GLU A 81 -13.49 43.89 -7.11
N ARG A 82 -12.53 44.83 -7.14
CA ARG A 82 -11.09 44.52 -7.24
C ARG A 82 -10.62 43.64 -6.08
N ASP A 83 -10.96 43.99 -4.85
CA ASP A 83 -10.53 43.24 -3.67
C ASP A 83 -11.17 41.85 -3.63
N ALA A 84 -12.41 41.71 -4.11
CA ALA A 84 -13.05 40.41 -4.29
C ALA A 84 -12.38 39.59 -5.41
N ALA A 85 -11.96 40.21 -6.51
CA ALA A 85 -11.23 39.54 -7.58
C ALA A 85 -9.84 39.07 -7.10
N LEU A 86 -9.11 39.89 -6.35
CA LEU A 86 -7.83 39.53 -5.75
C LEU A 86 -7.93 38.32 -4.83
N ARG A 87 -8.93 38.28 -3.93
CA ARG A 87 -9.17 37.12 -3.06
C ARG A 87 -9.48 35.83 -3.85
N ARG A 88 -10.21 35.95 -4.96
CA ARG A 88 -10.48 34.79 -5.83
C ARG A 88 -9.21 34.32 -6.55
N ALA A 89 -8.37 35.25 -6.99
CA ALA A 89 -7.09 34.94 -7.62
C ALA A 89 -6.14 34.23 -6.65
N GLU A 90 -5.95 34.76 -5.43
CA GLU A 90 -5.15 34.11 -4.38
C GLU A 90 -5.66 32.69 -4.05
N LYS A 91 -6.97 32.50 -4.01
CA LYS A 91 -7.54 31.18 -3.78
C LYS A 91 -7.23 30.22 -4.92
N ALA A 92 -7.39 30.68 -6.17
CA ALA A 92 -7.08 29.88 -7.36
C ALA A 92 -5.59 29.55 -7.46
N GLU A 93 -4.70 30.46 -7.07
CA GLU A 93 -3.26 30.25 -7.02
C GLU A 93 -2.89 29.15 -6.02
N LYS A 94 -3.40 29.22 -4.79
CA LYS A 94 -3.21 28.15 -3.79
C LYS A 94 -3.77 26.81 -4.26
N GLU A 95 -4.94 26.81 -4.89
CA GLU A 95 -5.51 25.59 -5.48
C GLU A 95 -4.64 25.04 -6.62
N SER A 96 -3.96 25.90 -7.39
CA SER A 96 -3.01 25.49 -8.42
C SER A 96 -1.76 24.85 -7.81
N GLU A 97 -1.15 25.49 -6.80
CA GLU A 97 0.02 24.97 -6.09
C GLU A 97 -0.24 23.56 -5.55
N THR A 98 -1.39 23.35 -4.90
CA THR A 98 -1.76 22.01 -4.38
C THR A 98 -1.95 20.96 -5.49
N LYS A 99 -2.40 21.38 -6.68
CA LYS A 99 -2.51 20.48 -7.84
C LYS A 99 -1.15 20.14 -8.41
N ASP A 100 -0.24 21.11 -8.48
CA ASP A 100 1.13 20.90 -8.97
C ASP A 100 1.90 19.95 -8.06
N GLU A 101 1.78 20.09 -6.74
CA GLU A 101 2.32 19.13 -5.77
C GLU A 101 1.78 17.72 -5.98
N ARG A 102 0.47 17.59 -6.23
CA ARG A 102 -0.17 16.30 -6.49
C ARG A 102 0.30 15.68 -7.81
N ILE A 103 0.48 16.50 -8.85
CA ILE A 103 1.02 16.05 -10.14
C ILE A 103 2.45 15.55 -9.95
N SER A 104 3.31 16.30 -9.26
CA SER A 104 4.68 15.88 -8.96
C SER A 104 4.74 14.55 -8.19
N GLY A 105 3.84 14.37 -7.20
CA GLY A 105 3.68 13.09 -6.50
C GLY A 105 3.30 11.94 -7.43
N LEU A 106 2.36 12.17 -8.34
CA LEU A 106 1.94 11.17 -9.32
C LEU A 106 3.07 10.82 -10.31
N GLU A 107 3.79 11.81 -10.83
CA GLU A 107 4.93 11.60 -11.73
C GLU A 107 5.99 10.70 -11.09
N LYS A 108 6.29 10.92 -9.80
CA LYS A 108 7.21 10.07 -9.04
C LYS A 108 6.71 8.62 -8.97
N THR A 109 5.43 8.41 -8.65
CA THR A 109 4.86 7.05 -8.59
C THR A 109 4.87 6.35 -9.94
N VAL A 110 4.62 7.09 -11.03
CA VAL A 110 4.69 6.57 -12.40
C VAL A 110 6.12 6.15 -12.73
N GLY A 111 7.12 6.97 -12.39
CA GLY A 111 8.53 6.62 -12.56
C GLY A 111 8.94 5.35 -11.79
N GLU A 112 8.47 5.20 -10.55
CA GLU A 112 8.69 3.98 -9.75
C GLU A 112 8.05 2.75 -10.38
N MET A 113 6.83 2.88 -10.91
CA MET A 113 6.14 1.80 -11.63
C MET A 113 6.87 1.41 -12.92
N ASP A 114 7.31 2.38 -13.73
CA ASP A 114 8.10 2.12 -14.95
C ASP A 114 9.41 1.36 -14.63
N GLY A 115 10.07 1.75 -13.53
CA GLY A 115 11.24 1.03 -13.02
C GLY A 115 10.93 -0.43 -12.65
N ARG A 116 9.80 -0.68 -11.97
CA ARG A 116 9.35 -2.03 -11.62
C ARG A 116 9.01 -2.86 -12.86
N ILE A 117 8.33 -2.26 -13.85
CA ILE A 117 7.99 -2.91 -15.12
C ILE A 117 9.26 -3.35 -15.84
N LYS A 118 10.23 -2.45 -16.02
CA LYS A 118 11.55 -2.80 -16.60
C LYS A 118 12.26 -3.90 -15.82
N GLY A 119 12.12 -3.93 -14.49
CA GLY A 119 12.64 -5.01 -13.65
C GLY A 119 11.93 -6.36 -13.87
N PHE A 120 10.62 -6.35 -14.11
CA PHE A 120 9.87 -7.54 -14.49
C PHE A 120 10.25 -8.02 -15.89
N GLU A 121 10.30 -7.14 -16.89
CA GLU A 121 10.70 -7.49 -18.25
C GLU A 121 12.10 -8.12 -18.30
N LYS A 122 13.06 -7.61 -17.52
CA LYS A 122 14.39 -8.23 -17.42
C LYS A 122 14.33 -9.64 -16.84
N ARG A 123 13.51 -9.85 -15.80
CA ARG A 123 13.32 -11.19 -15.20
C ARG A 123 12.62 -12.13 -16.15
N GLU A 124 11.63 -11.66 -16.87
CA GLU A 124 10.92 -12.44 -17.87
C GLU A 124 11.85 -12.84 -19.02
N LYS A 125 12.61 -11.90 -19.58
CA LYS A 125 13.64 -12.21 -20.58
C LYS A 125 14.68 -13.20 -20.06
N SER A 126 15.08 -13.09 -18.80
CA SER A 126 15.99 -14.08 -18.19
C SER A 126 15.36 -15.47 -18.10
N ARG A 127 14.06 -15.57 -17.81
CA ARG A 127 13.31 -16.83 -17.81
C ARG A 127 13.09 -17.37 -19.22
N GLU A 128 12.81 -16.52 -20.19
CA GLU A 128 12.62 -16.90 -21.59
C GLU A 128 13.93 -17.34 -22.26
N SER A 129 15.07 -16.76 -21.83
CA SER A 129 16.40 -17.23 -22.23
C SER A 129 16.80 -18.57 -21.61
N VAL A 130 16.06 -19.06 -20.61
CA VAL A 130 16.07 -20.49 -20.26
C VAL A 130 15.26 -21.21 -21.34
N THR A 131 15.93 -21.49 -22.46
CA THR A 131 15.47 -22.48 -23.44
C THR A 131 14.95 -23.72 -22.71
N PRO A 132 13.90 -24.43 -23.19
CA PRO A 132 13.61 -25.77 -22.68
C PRO A 132 14.92 -26.53 -22.71
N ALA A 133 15.34 -27.03 -21.55
CA ALA A 133 16.65 -27.63 -21.37
C ALA A 133 16.93 -28.55 -22.56
N LYS A 134 17.94 -28.21 -23.37
CA LYS A 134 18.50 -29.20 -24.30
C LYS A 134 18.81 -30.41 -23.44
N GLU A 135 18.21 -31.55 -23.76
CA GLU A 135 18.42 -32.80 -23.03
C GLU A 135 19.91 -32.90 -22.71
N THR A 136 20.23 -32.84 -21.43
CA THR A 136 21.62 -32.83 -21.03
C THR A 136 22.24 -34.17 -21.45
N PRO A 137 23.54 -34.25 -21.78
CA PRO A 137 24.19 -35.53 -22.09
C PRO A 137 23.94 -36.59 -21.00
N ARG A 138 23.69 -36.14 -19.77
CA ARG A 138 23.29 -36.95 -18.62
C ARG A 138 21.86 -37.50 -18.74
N GLU A 139 20.89 -36.72 -19.21
CA GLU A 139 19.52 -37.18 -19.47
C GLU A 139 19.49 -38.21 -20.60
N ALA A 140 20.25 -37.99 -21.67
CA ALA A 140 20.40 -38.97 -22.75
C ALA A 140 21.07 -40.27 -22.27
N SER A 141 22.10 -40.17 -21.43
CA SER A 141 22.73 -41.34 -20.80
C SER A 141 21.75 -42.08 -19.91
N LEU A 142 21.03 -41.37 -19.03
CA LEU A 142 20.04 -41.98 -18.13
C LEU A 142 18.90 -42.66 -18.89
N ALA A 143 18.45 -42.08 -20.02
CA ALA A 143 17.44 -42.70 -20.87
C ALA A 143 17.95 -44.02 -21.50
N ASN A 144 19.22 -44.08 -21.88
CA ASN A 144 19.84 -45.30 -22.41
C ASN A 144 20.06 -46.36 -21.31
N ASP A 145 20.48 -45.94 -20.12
CA ASP A 145 20.63 -46.82 -18.96
C ASP A 145 19.27 -47.41 -18.55
N LEU A 146 18.21 -46.59 -18.56
CA LEU A 146 16.84 -47.03 -18.29
C LEU A 146 16.37 -48.07 -19.29
N ARG A 147 16.62 -47.85 -20.58
CA ARG A 147 16.28 -48.81 -21.64
C ARG A 147 17.04 -50.12 -21.47
N THR A 148 18.34 -50.04 -21.22
CA THR A 148 19.18 -51.23 -20.98
C THR A 148 18.69 -52.03 -19.77
N ALA A 149 18.30 -51.35 -18.69
CA ALA A 149 17.73 -51.98 -17.51
C ALA A 149 16.38 -52.66 -17.81
N GLN A 150 15.52 -52.03 -18.62
CA GLN A 150 14.24 -52.61 -19.05
C GLN A 150 14.43 -53.86 -19.91
N ASP A 151 15.39 -53.85 -20.84
CA ASP A 151 15.71 -55.02 -21.66
C ASP A 151 16.22 -56.18 -20.79
N ARG A 152 17.06 -55.89 -19.79
CA ARG A 152 17.56 -56.91 -18.86
C ARG A 152 16.47 -57.47 -17.93
N ILE A 153 15.54 -56.62 -17.48
CA ILE A 153 14.37 -57.08 -16.72
C ILE A 153 13.54 -58.04 -17.57
N SER A 154 13.26 -57.68 -18.81
CA SER A 154 12.48 -58.53 -19.73
C SER A 154 13.16 -59.89 -19.96
N GLU A 155 14.50 -59.90 -20.13
CA GLU A 155 15.27 -61.14 -20.29
C GLU A 155 15.18 -62.02 -19.03
N LEU A 156 15.36 -61.43 -17.84
CA LEU A 156 15.24 -62.15 -16.58
C LEU A 156 13.82 -62.68 -16.32
N GLU A 157 12.79 -61.94 -16.73
CA GLU A 157 11.40 -62.41 -16.66
C GLU A 157 11.21 -63.67 -17.53
N THR A 158 11.75 -63.69 -18.75
CA THR A 158 11.67 -64.90 -19.60
C THR A 158 12.46 -66.08 -19.04
N GLU A 159 13.58 -65.83 -18.37
CA GLU A 159 14.37 -66.88 -17.72
C GLU A 159 13.63 -67.45 -16.50
N LEU A 160 12.97 -66.59 -15.71
CA LEU A 160 12.13 -67.03 -14.61
C LEU A 160 10.94 -67.87 -15.10
N ASP A 161 10.27 -67.45 -16.17
CA ASP A 161 9.17 -68.23 -16.78
C ASP A 161 9.65 -69.63 -17.23
N TYR A 162 10.86 -69.71 -17.80
CA TYR A 162 11.47 -70.98 -18.20
C TYR A 162 11.81 -71.87 -16.99
N MET A 163 12.33 -71.27 -15.91
CA MET A 163 12.63 -72.01 -14.68
C MET A 163 11.35 -72.49 -13.99
N ASP A 164 10.28 -71.69 -13.97
CA ASP A 164 8.97 -72.09 -13.46
C ASP A 164 8.37 -73.24 -14.29
N TYR A 165 8.54 -73.22 -15.61
CA TYR A 165 8.17 -74.33 -16.48
C TYR A 165 8.93 -75.62 -16.11
N ILE A 166 10.26 -75.55 -15.92
CA ILE A 166 11.06 -76.71 -15.49
C ILE A 166 10.61 -77.21 -14.11
N ILE A 167 10.38 -76.31 -13.16
CA ILE A 167 9.92 -76.68 -11.82
C ILE A 167 8.56 -77.38 -11.90
N GLY A 168 7.65 -76.91 -12.77
CA GLY A 168 6.38 -77.58 -13.05
C GLY A 168 6.58 -78.98 -13.62
N GLU A 169 7.44 -79.15 -14.62
CA GLU A 169 7.74 -80.44 -15.22
C GLU A 169 8.40 -81.41 -14.21
N MET A 170 9.32 -80.91 -13.37
CA MET A 170 9.90 -81.69 -12.28
C MET A 170 8.87 -82.04 -11.20
N ALA A 171 7.93 -81.14 -10.88
CA ALA A 171 6.84 -81.41 -9.95
C ALA A 171 5.90 -82.50 -10.48
N ASP A 172 5.61 -82.52 -11.78
CA ASP A 172 4.83 -83.59 -12.41
C ASP A 172 5.57 -84.93 -12.36
N ILE A 173 6.89 -84.95 -12.58
CA ILE A 173 7.74 -86.14 -12.42
C ILE A 173 7.77 -86.64 -10.97
N MET A 174 7.75 -85.72 -9.99
CA MET A 174 7.67 -86.05 -8.56
C MET A 174 6.24 -86.37 -8.08
N SER A 175 5.22 -86.04 -8.89
CA SER A 175 3.80 -86.33 -8.62
C SER A 175 3.47 -87.79 -8.93
N ASP A 176 4.27 -88.47 -9.76
CA ASP A 176 4.28 -89.93 -9.83
C ASP A 176 4.95 -90.48 -8.55
N PRO A 177 4.21 -91.21 -7.69
CA PRO A 177 4.75 -91.62 -6.41
C PRO A 177 5.85 -92.66 -6.60
N PRO A 178 7.08 -92.44 -6.08
CA PRO A 178 7.94 -93.56 -5.78
C PRO A 178 7.21 -94.42 -4.74
N GLU A 179 7.16 -95.73 -4.97
CA GLU A 179 6.60 -96.69 -4.03
C GLU A 179 7.16 -96.44 -2.62
N LYS A 180 6.27 -96.01 -1.71
CA LYS A 180 6.32 -96.06 -0.23
C LYS A 180 7.70 -95.93 0.44
N GLU A 181 7.86 -94.90 1.27
CA GLU A 181 7.90 -95.01 2.75
C GLU A 181 7.95 -93.63 3.45
N PRO A 182 7.54 -93.52 4.73
CA PRO A 182 6.88 -92.30 5.21
C PRO A 182 7.72 -91.35 6.07
N SER A 183 7.15 -90.15 6.22
CA SER A 183 7.15 -89.25 7.38
C SER A 183 8.38 -88.37 7.64
N GLN A 184 8.19 -87.05 7.46
CA GLN A 184 8.33 -86.11 8.57
C GLN A 184 7.61 -84.78 8.31
N GLU A 185 6.65 -84.50 9.18
CA GLU A 185 5.97 -83.20 9.35
C GLU A 185 6.96 -82.13 9.79
N HIS A 186 6.92 -80.95 9.16
CA HIS A 186 7.21 -79.71 9.87
C HIS A 186 6.20 -78.64 9.46
N ALA A 187 5.27 -78.40 10.38
CA ALA A 187 4.30 -77.33 10.35
C ALA A 187 4.99 -75.97 10.55
N ALA A 188 4.45 -74.97 9.85
CA ALA A 188 4.79 -73.57 9.97
C ALA A 188 4.36 -72.98 11.31
N THR A 189 5.23 -72.17 11.92
CA THR A 189 4.86 -71.14 12.89
C THR A 189 5.90 -70.01 12.88
N SER A 190 5.52 -68.81 12.46
CA SER A 190 6.06 -67.57 13.03
C SER A 190 5.04 -66.44 12.87
N SER A 191 4.38 -66.08 13.99
CA SER A 191 3.73 -64.78 14.14
C SER A 191 4.74 -63.85 14.82
N GLU A 192 5.66 -63.29 14.05
CA GLU A 192 6.58 -62.26 14.55
C GLU A 192 5.91 -60.89 14.43
N ALA A 193 5.82 -60.17 15.55
CA ALA A 193 5.42 -58.78 15.55
C ALA A 193 6.46 -57.97 14.75
N PRO A 194 6.04 -56.99 13.93
CA PRO A 194 6.96 -56.26 13.05
C PRO A 194 7.99 -55.51 13.87
N GLU A 195 9.28 -55.72 13.56
CA GLU A 195 10.37 -54.99 14.19
C GLU A 195 10.36 -53.50 13.79
N PRO A 196 10.74 -52.59 14.70
CA PRO A 196 10.82 -51.17 14.39
C PRO A 196 11.96 -50.89 13.40
N VAL A 197 11.69 -50.08 12.38
CA VAL A 197 12.65 -49.72 11.32
C VAL A 197 13.53 -48.52 11.69
N GLY A 198 13.25 -47.86 12.83
CA GLY A 198 14.05 -46.74 13.32
C GLY A 198 13.31 -45.93 14.38
N LYS A 199 13.77 -44.68 14.58
CA LYS A 199 13.25 -43.77 15.61
C LYS A 199 12.97 -42.38 15.06
N ILE A 200 11.95 -41.73 15.61
CA ILE A 200 11.72 -40.29 15.47
C ILE A 200 11.94 -39.66 16.85
N VAL A 201 12.70 -38.57 16.88
CA VAL A 201 13.01 -37.79 18.08
C VAL A 201 12.25 -36.48 18.01
N ARG A 202 11.43 -36.19 19.03
CA ARG A 202 10.83 -34.87 19.22
C ARG A 202 11.77 -33.99 20.02
N SER A 203 12.56 -33.16 19.33
CA SER A 203 13.53 -32.25 19.96
C SER A 203 12.89 -31.00 20.56
N GLY A 204 11.71 -30.59 20.06
CA GLY A 204 11.02 -29.37 20.47
C GLY A 204 9.50 -29.46 20.33
N PRO A 205 8.78 -28.39 20.70
CA PRO A 205 7.31 -28.37 20.68
C PRO A 205 6.73 -28.66 19.28
N SER A 206 7.45 -28.29 18.23
CA SER A 206 7.02 -28.35 16.84
C SER A 206 7.98 -29.13 15.94
N GLU A 207 8.98 -29.81 16.48
CA GLU A 207 10.07 -30.38 15.68
C GLU A 207 10.19 -31.88 15.89
N LEU A 208 10.21 -32.61 14.77
CA LEU A 208 10.46 -34.05 14.73
C LEU A 208 11.65 -34.34 13.83
N THR A 209 12.65 -35.03 14.35
CA THR A 209 13.89 -35.36 13.65
C THR A 209 14.03 -36.87 13.51
N SER A 210 14.43 -37.33 12.32
CA SER A 210 14.71 -38.75 12.06
C SER A 210 15.58 -38.92 10.82
N ASP A 211 16.50 -39.89 10.89
CA ASP A 211 17.30 -40.33 9.73
C ASP A 211 16.42 -40.99 8.64
N LEU A 212 15.18 -41.36 8.98
CA LEU A 212 14.21 -41.91 8.03
C LEU A 212 13.56 -40.84 7.14
N PHE A 213 13.72 -39.55 7.47
CA PHE A 213 13.17 -38.43 6.70
C PHE A 213 14.10 -38.01 5.56
N VAL A 214 14.19 -38.86 4.54
CA VAL A 214 15.09 -38.69 3.40
C VAL A 214 14.53 -37.85 2.24
N LEU A 215 13.22 -37.57 2.22
CA LEU A 215 12.57 -36.82 1.15
C LEU A 215 12.21 -35.38 1.59
N PRO A 216 12.11 -34.42 0.65
CA PRO A 216 11.91 -33.02 1.02
C PRO A 216 10.52 -32.72 1.59
N ARG A 217 9.52 -33.58 1.29
CA ARG A 217 8.12 -33.34 1.65
C ARG A 217 7.39 -34.62 2.01
N TYR A 218 6.58 -34.51 3.05
CA TYR A 218 5.75 -35.58 3.57
C TYR A 218 4.33 -35.09 3.83
N LYS A 219 3.35 -35.92 3.50
CA LYS A 219 2.02 -35.83 4.05
C LYS A 219 2.04 -36.37 5.48
N VAL A 220 1.76 -35.50 6.43
CA VAL A 220 1.77 -35.83 7.86
C VAL A 220 0.34 -35.98 8.34
N THR A 221 0.02 -37.13 8.93
CA THR A 221 -1.30 -37.41 9.49
C THR A 221 -1.16 -37.79 10.95
N LEU A 222 -1.84 -37.05 11.82
CA LEU A 222 -1.95 -37.37 13.23
C LEU A 222 -3.30 -38.01 13.52
N ALA A 223 -3.30 -39.12 14.26
CA ALA A 223 -4.53 -39.76 14.71
C ALA A 223 -5.32 -38.79 15.60
N ARG A 224 -6.66 -38.77 15.48
CA ARG A 224 -7.53 -37.93 16.33
C ARG A 224 -7.37 -38.21 17.82
N SER A 225 -7.00 -39.45 18.18
CA SER A 225 -6.68 -39.89 19.53
C SER A 225 -5.33 -39.39 20.05
N GLY A 226 -4.46 -38.88 19.16
CA GLY A 226 -3.06 -38.59 19.46
C GLY A 226 -2.18 -39.83 19.64
N SER A 227 -2.69 -41.03 19.36
CA SER A 227 -1.98 -42.30 19.65
C SER A 227 -0.88 -42.66 18.67
N TYR A 228 -0.95 -42.16 17.44
CA TYR A 228 0.10 -42.32 16.45
C TYR A 228 0.16 -41.11 15.52
N ILE A 229 1.33 -40.91 14.93
CA ILE A 229 1.58 -40.01 13.83
C ILE A 229 2.17 -40.79 12.67
N SER A 230 1.92 -40.34 11.45
CA SER A 230 2.48 -40.98 10.29
C SER A 230 2.93 -40.03 9.21
N PHE A 231 3.92 -40.47 8.45
CA PHE A 231 4.59 -39.70 7.42
C PHE A 231 4.59 -40.51 6.13
N GLU A 232 4.00 -39.95 5.08
CA GLU A 232 3.99 -40.54 3.75
C GLU A 232 4.68 -39.58 2.78
N PRO A 233 5.66 -40.03 1.98
CA PRO A 233 6.25 -39.23 0.92
C PRO A 233 5.20 -38.64 -0.03
N ASP A 234 5.19 -37.32 -0.18
CA ASP A 234 4.22 -36.63 -1.04
C ASP A 234 4.82 -35.31 -1.56
N VAL A 235 4.78 -35.10 -2.87
CA VAL A 235 5.30 -33.88 -3.53
C VAL A 235 4.53 -32.63 -3.11
N ASP A 236 3.23 -32.80 -2.81
CA ASP A 236 2.35 -31.74 -2.34
C ASP A 236 2.18 -31.74 -0.81
N GLY A 237 2.91 -32.62 -0.11
CA GLY A 237 2.87 -32.76 1.34
C GLY A 237 3.27 -31.48 2.07
N HIS A 238 2.52 -31.13 3.12
CA HIS A 238 2.75 -29.93 3.94
C HIS A 238 3.88 -30.07 4.96
N GLY A 239 4.31 -31.30 5.26
CA GLY A 239 5.45 -31.56 6.15
C GLY A 239 6.75 -31.36 5.38
N ILE A 240 7.31 -30.15 5.45
CA ILE A 240 8.61 -29.84 4.83
C ILE A 240 9.71 -30.42 5.71
N CYS A 241 10.55 -31.28 5.12
CA CYS A 241 11.73 -31.82 5.76
C CYS A 241 12.97 -31.03 5.33
N VAL A 242 13.74 -30.56 6.30
CA VAL A 242 15.06 -29.94 6.09
C VAL A 242 16.04 -30.66 7.02
N ASP A 243 17.10 -31.22 6.45
CA ASP A 243 18.16 -31.94 7.17
C ASP A 243 17.62 -32.98 8.17
N GLY A 244 16.67 -33.82 7.70
CA GLY A 244 16.06 -34.87 8.52
C GLY A 244 15.11 -34.37 9.60
N THR A 245 14.73 -33.08 9.58
CA THR A 245 13.81 -32.47 10.55
C THR A 245 12.57 -31.92 9.87
N ILE A 246 11.40 -32.30 10.38
CA ILE A 246 10.10 -31.79 9.95
C ILE A 246 9.56 -30.84 11.02
N SER A 247 9.20 -29.62 10.60
CA SER A 247 8.54 -28.63 11.45
C SER A 247 7.02 -28.71 11.30
N LEU A 248 6.33 -28.90 12.43
CA LEU A 248 4.87 -29.02 12.55
C LEU A 248 4.37 -28.02 13.60
N PRO A 249 4.10 -26.75 13.23
CA PRO A 249 3.78 -25.69 14.17
C PRO A 249 2.57 -25.95 15.08
N ALA A 250 1.60 -26.76 14.63
CA ALA A 250 0.42 -27.10 15.40
C ALA A 250 0.61 -28.31 16.35
N LEU A 251 1.78 -28.95 16.34
CA LEU A 251 1.99 -30.22 17.04
C LEU A 251 1.89 -30.07 18.56
N GLU A 252 2.43 -29.01 19.15
CA GLU A 252 2.34 -28.74 20.59
C GLU A 252 0.89 -28.61 21.09
N GLY A 253 0.04 -27.93 20.30
CA GLY A 253 -1.37 -27.75 20.63
C GLY A 253 -2.20 -29.02 20.50
N LEU A 254 -1.73 -30.00 19.72
CA LEU A 254 -2.39 -31.30 19.52
C LEU A 254 -1.89 -32.36 20.50
N ILE A 255 -0.58 -32.36 20.76
CA ILE A 255 0.12 -33.30 21.64
C ILE A 255 1.10 -32.50 22.47
N GLY A 256 0.80 -32.37 23.76
CA GLY A 256 1.62 -31.60 24.69
C GLY A 256 3.08 -32.04 24.64
N TYR A 257 3.99 -31.07 24.76
CA TYR A 257 5.43 -31.31 24.79
C TYR A 257 5.93 -31.31 26.23
N ARG A 258 6.50 -32.42 26.71
CA ARG A 258 7.02 -32.54 28.08
C ARG A 258 8.55 -32.59 28.16
N GLY A 259 9.22 -32.51 27.02
CA GLY A 259 10.65 -32.64 26.87
C GLY A 259 11.00 -33.50 25.66
N ARG A 260 12.27 -33.86 25.52
CA ARG A 260 12.73 -34.70 24.43
C ARG A 260 12.09 -36.09 24.53
N GLU A 261 11.35 -36.49 23.49
CA GLU A 261 10.67 -37.79 23.41
C GLU A 261 11.19 -38.59 22.21
N GLU A 262 11.26 -39.91 22.32
CA GLU A 262 11.66 -40.81 21.24
C GLU A 262 10.53 -41.80 20.96
N TYR A 263 10.19 -41.96 19.68
CA TYR A 263 9.14 -42.88 19.24
C TYR A 263 9.71 -43.92 18.29
N SER A 264 9.41 -45.19 18.55
CA SER A 264 9.71 -46.29 17.63
C SER A 264 8.86 -46.15 16.36
N VAL A 265 9.50 -46.33 15.21
CA VAL A 265 8.87 -46.20 13.90
C VAL A 265 8.71 -47.56 13.26
N PHE A 266 7.52 -47.82 12.73
CA PHE A 266 7.19 -49.00 11.97
C PHE A 266 6.90 -48.60 10.52
N ARG A 267 7.22 -49.50 9.58
CA ARG A 267 6.99 -49.28 8.16
C ARG A 267 5.73 -49.99 7.71
N ASP A 268 4.81 -49.23 7.13
CA ASP A 268 3.57 -49.73 6.54
C ASP A 268 3.55 -49.30 5.06
N GLY A 269 4.06 -50.17 4.18
CA GLY A 269 4.32 -49.84 2.78
C GLY A 269 5.27 -48.65 2.62
N ARG A 270 4.77 -47.54 2.06
CA ARG A 270 5.52 -46.28 1.88
C ARG A 270 5.43 -45.34 3.08
N ARG A 271 4.60 -45.66 4.06
CA ARG A 271 4.30 -44.83 5.22
C ARG A 271 5.17 -45.23 6.41
N LEU A 272 5.67 -44.22 7.12
CA LEU A 272 6.30 -44.38 8.42
C LEU A 272 5.26 -44.09 9.50
N VAL A 273 5.13 -44.96 10.49
CA VAL A 273 4.16 -44.82 11.58
C VAL A 273 4.89 -44.84 12.91
N ALA A 274 4.70 -43.82 13.73
CA ALA A 274 5.24 -43.73 15.08
C ALA A 274 4.11 -43.71 16.10
N HIS A 275 4.19 -44.60 17.08
CA HIS A 275 3.25 -44.63 18.20
C HIS A 275 3.73 -43.66 19.29
N LEU A 276 2.80 -42.83 19.78
CA LEU A 276 3.08 -41.70 20.67
C LEU A 276 2.66 -41.94 22.12
N ILE A 277 2.14 -43.14 22.41
CA ILE A 277 1.67 -43.60 23.74
C ILE A 277 2.41 -44.88 24.08
#